data_AF-A0A5C4LXJ6-F1
#
_entry.id   AF-A0A5C4LXJ6-F1
#
_cell.length_a   1.000
_cell.length_b   1.000
_cell.length_c   1.000
_cell.angle_alpha   90.00
_cell.angle_beta   90.00
_cell.angle_gamma   90.00
#
_symmetry.space_group_name_H-M   'P 1'
#
loop_
_entity.id
_entity.type
_entity.pdbx_description
1 polymer ?
#
loop_
_entity_poly.entity_id
_entity_poly.type
_entity_poly.pdbx_seq_one_letter_code
_entity_poly.pdbx_strand_id
1 'polypeptide(L)'
;MSDRAVYYTTLRSRASRLRVALDESIHFLMNADTCVQDIGQADLGELGELSATDHHDLTTCVSHALFFARLAEKATSDHVNELDRELALLGIDPLADTERPAG
;
A
#
# COMPACT_ATOMS: atom_id res chain seq x y z
N MET A 1 5.95 21.51 24.10
CA MET A 1 5.99 21.22 22.65
C MET A 1 5.05 22.18 21.94
N SER A 2 5.42 22.68 20.75
CA SER A 2 4.55 23.54 19.93
C SER A 2 3.37 22.73 19.37
N ASP A 3 2.18 23.31 19.27
CA ASP A 3 1.01 22.66 18.66
C ASP A 3 1.30 22.17 17.23
N ARG A 4 2.14 22.91 16.50
CA ARG A 4 2.60 22.53 15.15
C ARG A 4 3.46 21.27 15.16
N ALA A 5 4.31 21.09 16.17
CA ALA A 5 5.12 19.89 16.34
C ALA A 5 4.23 18.66 16.60
N VAL A 6 3.28 18.77 17.53
CA VAL A 6 2.34 17.68 17.86
C VAL A 6 1.50 17.31 16.63
N TYR A 7 1.06 18.30 15.86
CA TYR A 7 0.32 18.10 14.63
C TYR A 7 1.11 17.27 13.60
N TYR A 8 2.32 17.69 13.24
CA TYR A 8 3.11 16.97 12.22
C TYR A 8 3.56 15.59 12.68
N THR A 9 3.92 15.41 13.95
CA THR A 9 4.25 14.09 14.51
C THR A 9 3.06 13.13 14.40
N THR A 10 1.85 13.62 14.74
CA THR A 10 0.63 12.82 14.62
C THR A 10 0.32 12.46 13.17
N LEU A 11 0.46 13.43 12.26
CA LEU A 11 0.20 13.21 10.84
C LEU A 11 1.20 12.22 10.24
N ARG A 12 2.48 12.32 10.61
CA ARG A 12 3.56 11.43 10.16
C ARG A 12 3.34 10.00 10.63
N SER A 13 2.90 9.81 11.88
CA SER A 13 2.52 8.50 12.41
C SER A 13 1.34 7.88 11.63
N ARG A 14 0.33 8.68 11.27
CA ARG A 14 -0.81 8.22 10.47
C ARG A 14 -0.39 7.84 9.04
N ALA A 15 0.41 8.68 8.39
CA ALA A 15 0.93 8.42 7.05
C ALA A 15 1.82 7.17 7.01
N SER A 16 2.64 6.95 8.05
CA SER A 16 3.47 5.75 8.18
C SER A 16 2.62 4.47 8.30
N ARG A 17 1.55 4.50 9.11
CA ARG A 17 0.61 3.38 9.21
C ARG A 17 -0.12 3.10 7.91
N LEU A 18 -0.55 4.14 7.20
CA LEU A 18 -1.15 3.99 5.87
C LEU A 18 -0.18 3.33 4.89
N ARG A 19 1.09 3.74 4.89
CA ARG A 19 2.13 3.13 4.04
C ARG A 19 2.27 1.63 4.31
N VAL A 20 2.31 1.22 5.58
CA VAL A 20 2.39 -0.20 5.96
C VAL A 20 1.15 -0.96 5.47
N ALA A 21 -0.06 -0.41 5.67
CA ALA A 21 -1.29 -1.04 5.20
C ALA A 21 -1.36 -1.16 3.67
N LEU A 22 -0.80 -0.19 2.93
CA LEU A 22 -0.72 -0.24 1.47
C LEU A 22 0.26 -1.32 0.99
N ASP A 23 1.43 -1.44 1.62
CA ASP A 23 2.40 -2.50 1.32
C ASP A 23 1.81 -3.90 1.55
N GLU A 24 1.12 -4.09 2.68
CA GLU A 24 0.40 -5.33 2.98
C GLU A 24 -0.70 -5.61 1.94
N SER A 25 -1.47 -4.58 1.55
CA SER A 25 -2.50 -4.71 0.52
C SER A 25 -1.92 -5.10 -0.85
N ILE A 26 -0.77 -4.53 -1.22
CA ILE A 26 -0.06 -4.87 -2.45
C ILE A 26 0.37 -6.34 -2.40
N HIS A 27 0.89 -6.82 -1.28
CA HIS A 27 1.26 -8.23 -1.13
C HIS A 27 0.05 -9.15 -1.33
N PHE A 28 -1.11 -8.83 -0.75
CA PHE A 28 -2.33 -9.60 -0.99
C PHE A 28 -2.80 -9.54 -2.45
N LEU A 29 -2.69 -8.40 -3.12
CA LEU A 29 -3.04 -8.27 -4.53
C LEU A 29 -2.12 -9.07 -5.46
N MET A 30 -0.82 -9.18 -5.14
CA MET A 30 0.11 -10.04 -5.88
C MET A 30 -0.24 -11.53 -5.73
N ASN A 31 -0.68 -11.94 -4.54
CA ASN A 31 -1.16 -13.30 -4.32
C ASN A 31 -2.47 -13.55 -5.08
N ALA A 32 -3.40 -12.58 -5.07
CA ALA A 32 -4.63 -12.66 -5.86
C ALA A 32 -4.36 -12.76 -7.37
N ASP A 33 -3.39 -12.01 -7.88
CA ASP A 33 -2.96 -12.08 -9.28
C ASP A 33 -2.48 -13.50 -9.64
N THR A 34 -1.64 -14.09 -8.79
CA THR A 34 -1.18 -15.47 -8.94
C THR A 34 -2.35 -16.46 -8.97
N CYS A 35 -3.29 -16.34 -8.04
CA CYS A 35 -4.49 -17.19 -8.03
C CYS A 35 -5.34 -17.03 -9.29
N VAL A 36 -5.50 -15.81 -9.83
CA VAL A 36 -6.24 -15.59 -11.08
C VAL A 36 -5.55 -16.28 -12.25
N GLN A 37 -4.21 -16.24 -12.32
CA GLN A 37 -3.45 -16.97 -13.34
C GLN A 37 -3.60 -18.48 -13.20
N ASP A 38 -3.51 -19.00 -11.97
CA ASP A 38 -3.64 -20.44 -11.71
C ASP A 38 -5.03 -20.97 -12.09
N ILE A 39 -6.10 -20.23 -11.74
CA ILE A 39 -7.48 -20.57 -12.11
C ILE A 39 -7.63 -20.53 -13.64
N GLY A 40 -7.12 -19.47 -14.28
CA GLY A 40 -7.17 -19.34 -15.74
C GLY A 40 -6.46 -20.49 -16.46
N GLN A 41 -5.31 -20.93 -15.96
CA GLN A 41 -4.57 -22.07 -16.52
C GLN A 41 -5.31 -23.41 -16.33
N ALA A 42 -5.90 -23.63 -15.15
CA ALA A 42 -6.64 -24.86 -14.85
C ALA A 42 -7.90 -24.99 -15.73
N ASP A 43 -8.67 -23.92 -15.88
CA ASP A 43 -9.96 -23.94 -16.61
C ASP A 43 -9.79 -23.99 -18.13
N LEU A 44 -8.75 -23.34 -18.68
CA LEU A 44 -8.47 -23.40 -20.12
C LEU A 44 -7.96 -24.78 -20.59
N GLY A 45 -7.48 -25.62 -19.65
CA GLY A 45 -6.96 -26.97 -19.91
C GLY A 45 -7.99 -28.09 -19.81
N GLU A 46 -9.01 -27.95 -18.96
CA GLU A 46 -10.04 -28.97 -18.71
C GLU A 46 -11.44 -28.36 -18.72
N LEU A 47 -12.25 -28.61 -19.77
CA LEU A 47 -13.72 -28.38 -19.79
C LEU A 47 -14.22 -27.10 -19.06
N GLY A 48 -13.45 -26.00 -19.09
CA GLY A 48 -13.63 -24.87 -18.18
C GLY A 48 -14.97 -24.18 -18.29
N GLU A 49 -15.51 -23.76 -17.14
CA GLU A 49 -16.73 -22.95 -17.02
C GLU A 49 -16.41 -21.44 -17.07
N LEU A 50 -15.16 -21.06 -16.79
CA LEU A 50 -14.68 -19.68 -16.84
C LEU A 50 -14.50 -19.24 -18.29
N SER A 51 -15.29 -18.26 -18.71
CA SER A 51 -15.14 -17.66 -20.03
C SER A 51 -13.78 -16.96 -20.13
N ALA A 52 -13.18 -16.98 -21.33
CA ALA A 52 -12.00 -16.16 -21.63
C ALA A 52 -12.23 -14.67 -21.30
N THR A 53 -13.49 -14.22 -21.38
CA THR A 53 -13.91 -12.87 -20.96
C THR A 53 -13.81 -12.70 -19.44
N ASP A 54 -14.33 -13.65 -18.65
CA ASP A 54 -14.32 -13.56 -17.19
C ASP A 54 -12.88 -13.60 -16.63
N HIS A 55 -12.02 -14.42 -17.22
CA HIS A 55 -10.60 -14.45 -16.88
C HIS A 55 -9.91 -13.11 -17.18
N HIS A 56 -10.20 -12.53 -18.34
CA HIS A 56 -9.65 -11.23 -18.74
C HIS A 56 -10.13 -10.11 -17.81
N ASP A 57 -11.40 -10.13 -17.43
CA ASP A 57 -11.99 -9.15 -16.52
C ASP A 57 -11.36 -9.24 -15.12
N LEU A 58 -11.19 -10.46 -14.58
CA LEU A 58 -10.50 -10.69 -13.31
C LEU A 58 -9.05 -10.20 -13.34
N THR A 59 -8.31 -10.56 -14.40
CA THR A 59 -6.91 -10.13 -14.59
C THR A 59 -6.82 -8.61 -14.65
N THR A 60 -7.70 -7.96 -15.41
CA THR A 60 -7.74 -6.51 -15.55
C THR A 60 -8.07 -5.83 -14.22
N CYS A 61 -9.04 -6.37 -13.48
CA CYS A 61 -9.44 -5.85 -12.17
C CYS A 61 -8.28 -5.88 -11.17
N VAL A 62 -7.62 -7.03 -11.02
CA VAL A 62 -6.48 -7.18 -10.09
C VAL A 62 -5.29 -6.29 -10.52
N SER A 63 -5.00 -6.22 -11.82
CA SER A 63 -3.95 -5.35 -12.36
C SER A 63 -4.20 -3.87 -12.07
N HIS A 64 -5.43 -3.38 -12.27
CA HIS A 64 -5.80 -2.02 -11.91
C HIS A 64 -5.71 -1.75 -10.40
N ALA A 65 -6.19 -2.68 -9.58
CA ALA A 65 -6.08 -2.56 -8.12
C ALA A 65 -4.61 -2.45 -7.69
N LEU A 66 -3.73 -3.29 -8.24
CA LEU A 66 -2.29 -3.25 -7.97
C LEU A 66 -1.69 -1.90 -8.38
N PHE A 67 -2.03 -1.41 -9.57
CA PHE A 67 -1.57 -0.11 -10.07
C PHE A 67 -1.97 1.04 -9.13
N PHE A 68 -3.24 1.10 -8.72
CA PHE A 68 -3.70 2.15 -7.81
C PHE A 68 -3.11 2.02 -6.41
N ALA A 69 -2.93 0.81 -5.89
CA ALA A 69 -2.28 0.58 -4.60
C ALA A 69 -0.82 1.06 -4.62
N ARG A 70 -0.06 0.75 -5.68
CA ARG A 70 1.31 1.26 -5.89
C ARG A 70 1.37 2.78 -6.03
N LEU A 71 0.40 3.37 -6.73
CA LEU A 71 0.31 4.83 -6.85
C LEU A 71 0.05 5.48 -5.47
N ALA A 72 -0.84 4.91 -4.68
CA ALA A 72 -1.12 5.37 -3.32
C ALA A 72 0.08 5.20 -2.40
N GLU A 73 0.82 4.09 -2.51
CA GLU A 73 2.06 3.83 -1.76
C GLU A 73 3.10 4.91 -2.03
N LYS A 74 3.30 5.25 -3.32
CA LYS A 74 4.21 6.32 -3.73
C LYS A 74 3.80 7.68 -3.16
N ALA A 75 2.54 8.07 -3.35
CA ALA A 75 2.02 9.34 -2.86
C ALA A 75 2.14 9.44 -1.32
N THR A 76 1.86 8.34 -0.61
CA THR A 76 2.01 8.28 0.85
C THR A 76 3.48 8.40 1.26
N SER A 77 4.39 7.76 0.54
CA SER A 77 5.84 7.85 0.81
C SER A 77 6.38 9.27 0.59
N ASP A 78 5.95 9.93 -0.49
CA ASP A 78 6.29 11.34 -0.76
C ASP A 78 5.78 12.25 0.37
N HIS A 79 4.56 12.01 0.86
CA HIS A 79 3.99 12.77 1.96
C HIS A 79 4.72 12.52 3.29
N VAL A 80 5.13 11.28 3.61
CA VAL A 80 5.96 10.99 4.79
C VAL A 80 7.29 11.76 4.71
N ASN A 81 7.94 11.77 3.54
CA ASN A 81 9.19 12.50 3.34
C ASN A 81 9.02 14.02 3.53
N GLU A 82 7.88 14.58 3.12
CA GLU A 82 7.55 15.99 3.36
C GLU A 82 7.37 16.28 4.85
N LEU A 83 6.66 15.42 5.58
CA LEU A 83 6.46 15.56 7.02
C LEU A 83 7.77 15.42 7.80
N ASP A 84 8.65 14.53 7.38
CA ASP A 84 9.97 14.37 7.98
C ASP A 84 10.82 15.64 7.79
N ARG A 85 10.70 16.34 6.64
CA ARG A 85 11.34 17.65 6.43
C ARG A 85 10.77 18.73 7.34
N GLU A 86 9.45 18.81 7.47
CA GLU A 86 8.79 19.78 8.36
C GLU A 86 9.17 19.56 9.83
N LEU A 87 9.27 18.29 10.27
CA LEU A 87 9.72 17.95 11.62
C LEU A 87 11.18 18.32 11.85
N ALA A 88 12.06 18.07 10.88
CA ALA A 88 13.46 18.45 10.95
C ALA A 88 13.65 19.98 11.06
N LEU A 89 12.84 20.77 10.35
CA LEU A 89 12.83 22.24 10.46
C LEU A 89 12.41 22.73 11.85
N LEU A 90 11.61 21.93 12.57
CA LEU A 90 11.22 22.20 13.96
C LEU A 90 12.24 21.68 14.98
N GLY A 91 13.36 21.09 14.53
CA GLY A 91 14.38 20.50 15.39
C GLY A 91 13.95 19.17 16.02
N ILE A 92 12.97 18.49 15.44
CA ILE A 92 12.47 17.19 15.89
C ILE A 92 13.05 16.12 14.98
N ASP A 93 13.70 15.11 15.56
CA ASP A 93 14.16 13.96 14.81
C ASP A 93 12.95 13.09 14.41
N PRO A 94 12.61 12.98 13.11
CA PRO A 94 11.50 12.16 12.66
C PRO A 94 11.70 10.67 12.92
N LEU A 95 12.94 10.19 13.12
CA LEU A 95 13.26 8.78 13.33
C LEU A 95 13.20 8.36 14.81
N ALA A 96 13.16 9.31 15.74
CA ALA A 96 13.13 9.03 17.17
C ALA A 96 11.81 8.36 17.65
N ASP A 97 10.71 8.56 16.92
CA ASP A 97 9.39 7.98 17.26
C ASP A 97 9.15 6.58 16.64
N THR A 98 10.05 6.08 15.80
CA THR A 98 9.90 4.76 15.15
C THR A 98 10.31 3.57 16.04
N GLU A 99 10.93 3.82 17.20
CA GLU A 99 11.49 2.77 18.09
C GLU A 99 10.60 2.39 19.29
N ARG A 100 9.39 2.92 19.43
CA ARG A 100 8.45 2.44 20.46
C ARG A 100 7.52 1.37 19.88
N PRO A 101 7.78 0.07 20.12
CA PRO A 101 6.74 -0.93 19.89
C PRO A 101 5.54 -0.57 20.76
N ALA A 102 4.35 -0.61 20.17
CA ALA A 102 3.10 -0.45 20.90
C ALA A 102 3.06 -1.50 22.02
N GLY A 103 3.09 -1.03 23.27
CA GLY A 103 2.76 -1.84 24.44
C GLY A 103 1.26 -2.07 24.55
#